data_AF-A0A7X6SAE7-F1
#
_entry.id   AF-A0A7X6SAE7-F1
#
_cell.length_a   1.000
_cell.length_b   1.000
_cell.length_c   1.000
_cell.angle_alpha   90.00
_cell.angle_beta   90.00
_cell.angle_gamma   90.00
#
_symmetry.space_group_name_H-M   'P 1'
#
loop_
_entity.id
_entity.type
_entity.pdbx_description
1 polymer ?
#
loop_
_entity_poly.entity_id
_entity_poly.type
_entity_poly.pdbx_seq_one_letter_code
_entity_poly.pdbx_strand_id
1 'polypeptide(L)'
;MYALVDQSGGLIGQLLVKMNIDTDMFKSKLRYIIEGMPREYGPGREPGKVYIAQDVDRILVDAENQADRMKDEYVSVEHIMLSLLNNPKGGLRNLYNEFGLNKDKFLNSLSSVRGNTRVTSDTPE
;
A
#
# COMPACT_ATOMS: atom_id res chain seq x y z
N MET A 1 2.76 -2.45 -2.25
CA MET A 1 3.37 -1.21 -1.76
C MET A 1 4.19 -0.48 -2.81
N TYR A 2 5.32 -1.03 -3.29
CA TYR A 2 6.15 -0.36 -4.31
C TYR A 2 5.32 0.14 -5.50
N ALA A 3 4.47 -0.72 -6.07
CA ALA A 3 3.57 -0.36 -7.16
C ALA A 3 2.63 0.82 -6.84
N LEU A 4 2.12 0.91 -5.60
CA LEU A 4 1.24 2.01 -5.18
C LEU A 4 1.98 3.35 -5.14
N VAL A 5 3.25 3.34 -4.74
CA VAL A 5 4.08 4.54 -4.63
C VAL A 5 4.68 4.95 -5.99
N ASP A 6 4.98 3.99 -6.85
CA ASP A 6 5.62 4.22 -8.15
C ASP A 6 4.64 4.59 -9.27
N GLN A 7 3.34 4.47 -9.04
CA GLN A 7 2.32 4.89 -9.99
C GLN A 7 2.46 6.39 -10.27
N SER A 8 2.79 6.74 -11.51
CA SER A 8 2.89 8.13 -11.96
C SER A 8 1.56 8.85 -11.74
N GLY A 9 1.59 10.00 -11.06
CA GLY A 9 0.39 10.76 -10.71
C GLY A 9 -0.51 10.08 -9.66
N GLY A 10 -0.14 8.91 -9.13
CA GLY A 10 -0.98 8.14 -8.22
C GLY A 10 -1.17 8.79 -6.84
N LEU A 11 -2.35 8.57 -6.25
CA LEU A 11 -2.75 9.13 -4.95
C LEU A 11 -1.72 8.87 -3.84
N ILE A 12 -1.22 7.65 -3.72
CA ILE A 12 -0.31 7.28 -2.62
C ILE A 12 1.02 8.05 -2.72
N GLY A 13 1.58 8.21 -3.91
CA GLY A 13 2.78 9.02 -4.13
C GLY A 13 2.56 10.47 -3.71
N GLN A 14 1.44 11.08 -4.13
CA GLN A 14 1.09 12.45 -3.76
C GLN A 14 0.90 12.63 -2.25
N LEU A 15 0.26 11.66 -1.58
CA LEU A 15 0.07 11.69 -0.12
C LEU A 15 1.40 11.63 0.63
N LEU A 16 2.36 10.82 0.17
CA LEU A 16 3.69 10.76 0.78
C LEU A 16 4.44 12.09 0.62
N VAL A 17 4.38 12.73 -0.56
CA VAL A 17 4.94 14.07 -0.77
C VAL A 17 4.33 15.08 0.20
N LYS A 18 2.99 15.07 0.35
CA LYS A 18 2.27 15.94 1.30
C LYS A 18 2.67 15.70 2.77
N MET A 19 3.08 14.49 3.09
CA MET A 19 3.62 14.11 4.40
C MET A 19 5.10 14.49 4.60
N ASN A 20 5.72 15.18 3.63
CA ASN A 20 7.15 15.49 3.58
C ASN A 20 8.05 14.24 3.57
N ILE A 21 7.58 13.16 2.95
CA ILE A 21 8.37 11.94 2.72
C ILE A 21 9.02 12.04 1.34
N ASP A 22 10.34 11.88 1.29
CA ASP A 22 11.09 11.74 0.03
C ASP A 22 10.69 10.43 -0.66
N THR A 23 9.84 10.54 -1.68
CA THR A 23 9.28 9.40 -2.40
C THR A 23 10.33 8.63 -3.19
N ASP A 24 11.38 9.29 -3.69
CA ASP A 24 12.41 8.63 -4.48
C ASP A 24 13.33 7.78 -3.58
N MET A 25 13.71 8.33 -2.42
CA MET A 25 14.42 7.57 -1.40
C MET A 25 13.55 6.41 -0.88
N PHE A 26 12.26 6.66 -0.63
CA PHE A 26 11.32 5.65 -0.16
C PHE A 26 11.18 4.48 -1.15
N LYS A 27 11.01 4.79 -2.45
CA LYS A 27 10.97 3.78 -3.53
C LYS A 27 12.27 2.99 -3.63
N SER A 28 13.41 3.67 -3.52
CA SER A 28 14.73 3.04 -3.56
C SER A 28 14.89 2.03 -2.42
N LYS A 29 14.49 2.39 -1.21
CA LYS A 29 14.51 1.49 -0.04
C LYS A 29 13.53 0.33 -0.18
N LEU A 30 12.33 0.55 -0.71
CA LEU A 30 11.39 -0.52 -1.03
C LEU A 30 11.98 -1.50 -2.05
N ARG A 31 12.62 -0.99 -3.09
CA ARG A 31 13.28 -1.83 -4.12
C ARG A 31 14.38 -2.68 -3.49
N TYR A 32 15.21 -2.09 -2.64
CA TYR A 32 16.23 -2.83 -1.90
C TYR A 32 15.64 -3.95 -1.04
N ILE A 33 14.54 -3.69 -0.32
CA ILE A 33 13.83 -4.72 0.46
C ILE A 33 13.33 -5.85 -0.46
N ILE A 34 12.76 -5.53 -1.62
CA ILE A 34 12.26 -6.49 -2.60
C ILE A 34 13.39 -7.34 -3.18
N GLU A 35 14.49 -6.72 -3.58
CA GLU A 35 15.66 -7.40 -4.14
C GLU A 35 16.33 -8.36 -3.15
N GLY A 36 16.25 -8.04 -1.85
CA GLY A 36 16.72 -8.90 -0.76
C GLY A 36 15.78 -10.04 -0.38
N MET A 37 14.57 -10.13 -0.95
CA MET A 37 13.64 -11.21 -0.64
C MET A 37 14.16 -12.56 -1.19
N PRO A 38 14.00 -13.67 -0.44
CA PRO A 38 14.34 -14.99 -0.93
C PRO A 38 13.57 -15.29 -2.22
N ARG A 39 14.28 -15.73 -3.25
CA ARG A 39 13.65 -16.23 -4.47
C ARG A 39 13.25 -17.68 -4.23
N GLU A 40 11.96 -17.90 -3.99
CA GLU A 40 11.42 -19.24 -3.83
C GLU A 40 11.29 -19.93 -5.20
N TYR A 41 12.27 -20.78 -5.52
CA TYR A 41 12.16 -21.80 -6.55
C TYR A 41 11.65 -23.08 -5.88
N GLY A 42 10.45 -23.54 -6.22
CA GLY A 42 9.86 -24.75 -5.64
C GLY A 42 9.24 -25.64 -6.73
N PRO A 43 9.44 -26.97 -6.68
CA PRO A 43 8.73 -27.88 -7.57
C PRO A 43 7.23 -27.78 -7.26
N GLY A 44 6.46 -27.20 -8.17
CA GLY A 44 5.03 -26.93 -7.98
C GLY A 44 4.57 -25.53 -8.40
N ARG A 45 5.49 -24.59 -8.63
CA ARG A 45 5.17 -23.33 -9.32
C ARG A 45 5.40 -23.49 -10.82
N GLU A 46 4.32 -23.46 -11.59
CA GLU A 46 4.42 -23.44 -13.05
C GLU A 46 5.01 -22.10 -13.50
N PRO A 47 6.03 -22.10 -14.38
CA PRO A 47 6.53 -20.88 -14.97
C PRO A 47 5.39 -20.09 -15.64
N GLY A 48 5.27 -18.81 -15.29
CA GLY A 48 4.22 -17.93 -15.83
C GLY A 48 2.91 -17.89 -15.04
N LYS A 49 2.71 -18.74 -14.01
CA LYS A 49 1.57 -18.60 -13.09
C LYS A 49 1.91 -17.72 -11.90
N VAL A 50 1.09 -16.69 -11.68
CA VAL A 50 1.14 -15.85 -10.48
C VAL A 50 0.37 -16.55 -9.37
N TYR A 51 1.02 -16.79 -8.25
CA TYR A 51 0.40 -17.36 -7.06
C TYR A 51 0.19 -16.24 -6.03
N ILE A 52 -1.03 -16.10 -5.52
CA ILE A 52 -1.33 -15.18 -4.43
C ILE A 52 -0.78 -15.78 -3.13
N ALA A 53 0.12 -15.05 -2.47
CA ALA A 53 0.60 -15.44 -1.15
C ALA A 53 -0.47 -15.21 -0.10
N GLN A 54 -0.49 -16.01 0.97
CA GLN A 54 -1.47 -15.85 2.07
C GLN A 54 -1.46 -14.45 2.69
N ASP A 55 -0.30 -13.79 2.73
CA ASP A 55 -0.20 -12.43 3.24
C ASP A 55 -0.84 -11.40 2.30
N VAL A 56 -0.89 -11.65 0.98
CA VAL A 56 -1.62 -10.78 0.03
C VAL A 56 -3.12 -10.91 0.28
N ASP A 57 -3.63 -12.14 0.41
CA ASP A 57 -5.04 -12.41 0.71
C ASP A 57 -5.50 -11.69 1.98
N ARG A 58 -4.72 -11.78 3.07
CA ARG A 58 -4.99 -11.04 4.31
C ARG A 58 -5.05 -9.53 4.13
N ILE A 59 -4.16 -8.96 3.30
CA ILE A 59 -4.15 -7.53 3.03
C ILE A 59 -5.39 -7.11 2.25
N LEU A 60 -5.84 -7.92 1.29
CA LEU A 60 -7.06 -7.63 0.51
C LEU A 60 -8.32 -7.70 1.39
N VAL A 61 -8.42 -8.71 2.25
CA VAL A 61 -9.53 -8.82 3.21
C VAL A 61 -9.53 -7.65 4.19
N ASP A 62 -8.38 -7.23 4.73
CA ASP A 62 -8.34 -6.05 5.60
C ASP A 62 -8.69 -4.76 4.83
N ALA A 63 -8.40 -4.69 3.52
CA ALA A 63 -8.70 -3.53 2.69
C ALA A 63 -10.22 -3.40 2.45
N GLU A 64 -10.93 -4.51 2.22
CA GLU A 64 -12.40 -4.55 2.21
C GLU A 64 -12.96 -4.03 3.55
N ASN A 65 -12.41 -4.49 4.67
CA ASN A 65 -12.81 -3.99 6.00
C ASN A 65 -12.52 -2.49 6.18
N GLN A 66 -11.47 -1.94 5.57
CA GLN A 66 -11.23 -0.49 5.62
C GLN A 66 -12.26 0.27 4.77
N ALA A 67 -12.61 -0.23 3.58
CA ALA A 67 -13.63 0.37 2.72
C ALA A 67 -14.98 0.45 3.44
N ASP A 68 -15.40 -0.65 4.08
CA ASP A 68 -16.64 -0.69 4.87
C ASP A 68 -16.64 0.34 6.00
N ARG A 69 -15.52 0.46 6.75
CA ARG A 69 -15.37 1.45 7.82
C ARG A 69 -15.44 2.88 7.31
N MET A 70 -14.90 3.11 6.11
CA MET A 70 -14.90 4.39 5.42
C MET A 70 -16.21 4.65 4.65
N LYS A 71 -17.15 3.69 4.69
CA LYS A 71 -18.45 3.69 4.02
C LYS A 71 -18.33 3.84 2.51
N ASP A 72 -17.27 3.29 1.94
CA ASP A 72 -17.04 3.23 0.51
C ASP A 72 -17.67 1.99 -0.10
N GLU A 73 -18.14 2.09 -1.34
CA GLU A 73 -18.78 0.99 -2.06
C GLU A 73 -17.74 0.10 -2.77
N TYR A 74 -16.52 0.60 -2.95
CA TYR A 74 -15.43 -0.07 -3.64
C TYR A 74 -14.11 0.03 -2.87
N VAL A 75 -13.27 -1.00 -3.03
CA VAL A 75 -11.90 -1.00 -2.48
C VAL A 75 -10.98 -0.18 -3.38
N SER A 76 -10.57 1.00 -2.93
CA SER A 76 -9.53 1.82 -3.58
C SER A 76 -8.11 1.56 -3.04
N VAL A 77 -7.13 2.23 -3.66
CA VAL A 77 -5.70 2.14 -3.29
C VAL A 77 -5.40 2.63 -1.87
N GLU A 78 -6.18 3.57 -1.31
CA GLU A 78 -5.97 4.02 0.07
C GLU A 78 -6.35 2.95 1.10
N HIS A 79 -7.34 2.10 0.81
CA HIS A 79 -7.70 0.98 1.67
C HIS A 79 -6.58 -0.06 1.71
N ILE A 80 -6.03 -0.41 0.55
CA ILE A 80 -4.87 -1.30 0.45
C ILE A 80 -3.67 -0.71 1.21
N MET A 81 -3.43 0.60 1.07
CA MET A 81 -2.36 1.28 1.79
C MET A 81 -2.56 1.25 3.30
N LEU A 82 -3.78 1.50 3.78
CA LEU A 82 -4.13 1.39 5.21
C LEU A 82 -3.91 -0.03 5.74
N SER A 83 -4.24 -1.05 4.96
CA SER A 83 -4.03 -2.44 5.35
C SER A 83 -2.55 -2.81 5.44
N LEU A 84 -1.73 -2.30 4.51
CA LEU A 84 -0.28 -2.43 4.55
C LEU A 84 0.36 -1.69 5.74
N LEU A 85 -0.24 -0.59 6.20
CA LEU A 85 0.19 0.14 7.41
C LEU A 85 -0.21 -0.59 8.69
N ASN A 86 -1.40 -1.21 8.73
CA ASN A 86 -1.87 -2.00 9.87
C ASN A 86 -1.08 -3.29 10.06
N ASN A 87 -0.66 -3.91 8.95
CA ASN A 87 -0.06 -5.24 8.94
C ASN A 87 1.34 -5.23 8.29
N PRO A 88 2.32 -4.49 8.84
CA PRO A 88 3.66 -4.44 8.24
C PRO A 88 4.34 -5.81 8.32
N LYS A 89 4.83 -6.29 7.18
CA LYS A 89 5.59 -7.55 7.05
C LYS A 89 7.00 -7.28 6.51
N GLY A 90 7.92 -8.19 6.80
CA GLY A 90 9.32 -8.09 6.36
C GLY A 90 9.97 -6.77 6.78
N GLY A 91 10.67 -6.11 5.85
CA GLY A 91 11.34 -4.84 6.09
C GLY A 91 10.42 -3.62 6.22
N LEU A 92 9.11 -3.75 6.01
CA LEU A 92 8.20 -2.60 5.95
C LEU A 92 8.09 -1.85 7.28
N ARG A 93 8.10 -2.55 8.42
CA ARG A 93 8.02 -1.88 9.73
C ARG A 93 9.20 -0.94 9.98
N ASN A 94 10.41 -1.37 9.63
CA ASN A 94 11.61 -0.57 9.78
C ASN A 94 11.60 0.62 8.81
N LEU A 95 11.18 0.38 7.55
CA LEU A 95 11.01 1.44 6.56
C LEU A 95 10.02 2.51 7.06
N TYR A 96 8.87 2.10 7.59
CA TYR A 96 7.87 3.04 8.08
C TYR A 96 8.42 3.90 9.22
N ASN A 97 9.16 3.29 10.15
CA ASN A 97 9.80 4.00 11.25
C ASN A 97 10.86 4.99 10.76
N GLU A 98 11.71 4.59 9.81
CA GLU A 98 12.76 5.42 9.22
C GLU A 98 12.19 6.71 8.60
N PHE A 99 11.05 6.61 7.92
CA PHE A 99 10.39 7.75 7.29
C PHE A 99 9.31 8.39 8.18
N GLY A 100 9.15 7.92 9.41
CA GLY A 100 8.09 8.35 10.32
C GLY A 100 6.68 8.23 9.73
N LEU A 101 6.46 7.27 8.82
CA LEU A 101 5.19 6.94 8.21
C LEU A 101 4.38 6.07 9.18
N ASN A 102 3.17 6.50 9.53
CA ASN A 102 2.25 5.72 10.35
C ASN A 102 0.80 5.97 9.92
N LYS A 103 -0.10 5.14 10.44
CA LYS A 103 -1.53 5.18 10.14
C LYS A 103 -2.14 6.56 10.39
N ASP A 104 -1.87 7.18 11.52
CA ASP A 104 -2.49 8.45 11.92
C ASP A 104 -2.07 9.59 11.00
N LYS A 105 -0.77 9.68 10.69
CA LYS A 105 -0.26 10.67 9.72
C LYS A 105 -0.82 10.44 8.32
N PHE A 106 -0.94 9.18 7.91
CA PHE A 106 -1.51 8.83 6.62
C PHE A 106 -2.99 9.23 6.54
N LEU A 107 -3.79 8.89 7.55
CA LEU A 107 -5.21 9.27 7.62
C LEU A 107 -5.41 10.79 7.66
N ASN A 108 -4.56 11.52 8.39
CA ASN A 108 -4.59 12.98 8.42
C ASN A 108 -4.26 13.60 7.05
N SER A 109 -3.30 13.03 6.32
CA SER A 109 -3.00 13.46 4.95
C SER A 109 -4.14 13.11 4.00
N LEU A 110 -4.66 11.88 4.08
CA LEU A 110 -5.75 11.37 3.24
C LEU A 110 -7.03 12.19 3.40
N SER A 111 -7.44 12.52 4.64
CA SER A 111 -8.65 13.31 4.88
C SER A 111 -8.60 14.69 4.22
N SER A 112 -7.42 15.30 4.14
CA SER A 112 -7.21 16.59 3.50
C SER A 112 -7.29 16.55 1.96
N VAL A 113 -7.27 15.36 1.36
CA VAL A 113 -7.43 15.15 -0.09
C VAL A 113 -8.82 14.61 -0.41
N ARG A 114 -9.29 13.62 0.36
CA ARG A 114 -10.58 12.95 0.18
C ARG A 114 -11.78 13.82 0.58
N GLY A 115 -11.63 14.73 1.55
CA GLY A 115 -12.74 15.51 2.08
C GLY A 115 -13.87 14.62 2.60
N ASN A 116 -15.12 14.86 2.15
CA ASN A 116 -16.30 14.02 2.45
C ASN A 116 -16.66 13.06 1.30
N THR A 117 -15.78 12.89 0.31
CA THR A 117 -16.06 12.11 -0.90
C THR A 117 -15.93 10.62 -0.62
N ARG A 118 -16.94 9.85 -1.04
CA ARG A 118 -16.94 8.38 -0.96
C ARG A 118 -16.56 7.78 -2.31
N VAL A 119 -15.86 6.65 -2.29
CA VAL A 119 -15.54 5.87 -3.48
C VAL A 119 -16.79 5.07 -3.86
N THR A 120 -17.51 5.59 -4.85
CA THR A 120 -18.83 5.10 -5.31
C THR A 120 -18.79 4.62 -6.77
N SER A 121 -17.61 4.56 -7.38
CA SER A 121 -17.38 4.11 -8.74
C SER A 121 -16.14 3.23 -8.80
N ASP A 122 -16.16 2.24 -9.69
CA ASP A 122 -15.07 1.31 -10.01
C ASP A 122 -13.98 1.93 -10.90
N THR A 123 -14.16 3.17 -11.36
CA THR A 123 -13.13 3.89 -12.14
C THR A 123 -12.09 4.51 -11.22
N PRO A 124 -10.82 4.08 -11.28
CA PRO A 124 -9.76 4.73 -10.54
C PRO A 124 -9.45 6.09 -11.15
N GLU A 125 -9.10 7.04 -10.28
CA GLU A 125 -8.39 8.27 -10.64
C GLU A 125 -6.98 7.98 -11.18
#